data_AF-A0A8E1RK41-F1
#
_entry.id   AF-A0A8E1RK41-F1
#
_cell.length_a   1.000
_cell.length_b   1.000
_cell.length_c   1.000
_cell.angle_alpha   90.00
_cell.angle_beta   90.00
_cell.angle_gamma   90.00
#
_symmetry.space_group_name_H-M   'P 1'
#
loop_
_entity.id
_entity.type
_entity.pdbx_description
1 polymer ?
#
loop_
_entity_poly.entity_id
_entity_poly.type
_entity_poly.pdbx_seq_one_letter_code
_entity_poly.pdbx_strand_id
1 'polypeptide(L)'
;MLNTVHIGGAVRMAQETTKKCVMCGKTIPAYSNFCPYCGAKQPWLEDDEVQNKDARKLLKWYQKPVGKFVTLVVSAIVILWFGSLFSLQDGPGHNKVARELTQYFFNAQDHTPYGDKPSVKADKKKGVIVKIDQSSKAMKNLKAGKPAQWNYLVKRAQNRSKAFSGIYADQINAKFKVVDKHNPKKVLLKVNQGKVTYNIADKYSK
;
A
#
# COMPACT_ATOMS: atom_id res chain seq x y z
N MET A 1 -23.76 -8.70 -52.79
CA MET A 1 -23.37 -7.30 -52.50
C MET A 1 -23.54 -7.12 -50.99
N LEU A 2 -22.50 -7.44 -50.21
CA LEU A 2 -21.57 -6.47 -49.58
C LEU A 2 -22.31 -5.31 -48.89
N ASN A 3 -22.40 -5.30 -47.55
CA ASN A 3 -21.38 -4.62 -46.74
C ASN A 3 -21.59 -4.70 -45.20
N THR A 4 -20.52 -5.14 -44.53
CA THR A 4 -19.86 -4.60 -43.31
C THR A 4 -20.59 -4.35 -41.97
N VAL A 5 -20.30 -5.25 -41.01
CA VAL A 5 -19.72 -5.10 -39.65
C VAL A 5 -19.71 -3.70 -38.97
N HIS A 6 -20.09 -3.62 -37.68
CA HIS A 6 -19.28 -2.97 -36.62
C HIS A 6 -19.54 -3.52 -35.20
N ILE A 7 -18.43 -3.95 -34.58
CA ILE A 7 -18.25 -4.44 -33.21
C ILE A 7 -18.28 -3.24 -32.25
N GLY A 8 -18.89 -3.38 -31.06
CA GLY A 8 -18.92 -2.30 -30.07
C GLY A 8 -19.25 -2.73 -28.65
N GLY A 9 -18.61 -3.78 -28.14
CA GLY A 9 -18.65 -4.09 -26.70
C GLY A 9 -17.98 -2.99 -25.88
N ALA A 10 -18.77 -2.14 -25.24
CA ALA A 10 -18.28 -1.14 -24.31
C ALA A 10 -17.93 -1.80 -22.96
N VAL A 11 -16.68 -2.21 -22.80
CA VAL A 11 -16.08 -2.42 -21.48
C VAL A 11 -16.07 -1.05 -20.80
N ARG A 12 -16.96 -0.83 -19.82
CA ARG A 12 -16.89 0.36 -18.96
C ARG A 12 -15.58 0.28 -18.18
N MET A 13 -14.56 1.00 -18.63
CA MET A 13 -13.37 1.25 -17.83
C MET A 13 -13.83 1.97 -16.57
N ALA A 14 -13.70 1.32 -15.41
CA ALA A 14 -13.91 1.96 -14.13
C ALA A 14 -12.95 3.14 -14.06
N GLN A 15 -13.48 4.35 -14.17
CA GLN A 15 -12.69 5.58 -14.10
C GLN A 15 -12.10 5.64 -12.69
N GLU A 16 -10.79 5.41 -12.57
CA GLU A 16 -10.09 5.50 -11.31
C GLU A 16 -10.17 6.96 -10.83
N THR A 17 -11.10 7.22 -9.92
CA THR A 17 -11.21 8.52 -9.25
C THR A 17 -9.91 8.78 -8.48
N THR A 18 -9.38 9.99 -8.58
CA THR A 18 -8.14 10.39 -7.89
C THR A 18 -8.40 11.59 -6.98
N LYS A 19 -7.63 11.70 -5.90
CA LYS A 19 -7.62 12.83 -4.97
C LYS A 19 -6.20 13.34 -4.77
N LYS A 20 -6.03 14.57 -4.29
CA LYS A 20 -4.71 15.06 -3.90
C LYS A 20 -4.43 14.74 -2.44
N CYS A 21 -3.19 14.37 -2.15
CA CYS A 21 -2.74 14.17 -0.77
C CYS A 21 -2.82 15.48 0.02
N VAL A 22 -3.52 15.47 1.16
CA VAL A 22 -3.67 16.65 2.03
C VAL A 22 -2.36 17.15 2.65
N MET A 23 -1.31 16.32 2.67
CA MET A 23 0.00 16.70 3.23
C MET A 23 1.06 17.04 2.17
N CYS A 24 1.14 16.28 1.08
CA CYS A 24 2.22 16.43 0.10
C CYS A 24 1.75 16.87 -1.30
N GLY A 25 0.45 17.09 -1.49
CA GLY A 25 -0.14 17.63 -2.73
C GLY A 25 -0.10 16.72 -3.97
N LYS A 26 0.51 15.52 -3.87
CA LYS A 26 0.57 14.57 -4.99
C LYS A 26 -0.78 13.91 -5.23
N THR A 27 -1.10 13.62 -6.49
CA THR A 27 -2.31 12.90 -6.89
C THR A 27 -2.20 11.43 -6.51
N ILE A 28 -3.23 10.90 -5.85
CA ILE A 28 -3.33 9.54 -5.32
C ILE A 28 -4.73 9.00 -5.68
N PRO A 29 -4.94 7.67 -5.73
CA PRO A 29 -6.28 7.12 -5.94
C PRO A 29 -7.26 7.56 -4.85
N ALA A 30 -8.51 7.88 -5.19
CA ALA A 30 -9.50 8.47 -4.26
C ALA A 30 -9.82 7.54 -3.08
N TYR A 31 -9.80 6.23 -3.31
CA TYR A 31 -9.97 5.20 -2.28
C TYR A 31 -8.78 5.09 -1.30
N SER A 32 -7.66 5.76 -1.59
CA SER A 32 -6.44 5.64 -0.78
C SER A 32 -6.64 6.28 0.59
N ASN A 33 -6.67 5.45 1.64
CA ASN A 33 -6.74 5.91 3.03
C ASN A 33 -5.43 6.55 3.52
N PHE A 34 -4.33 6.31 2.81
CA PHE A 34 -3.00 6.84 3.11
C PHE A 34 -2.29 7.23 1.82
N CYS A 35 -1.50 8.30 1.86
CA CYS A 35 -0.70 8.72 0.71
C CYS A 35 0.48 7.76 0.49
N PRO A 36 0.62 7.15 -0.69
CA PRO A 36 1.75 6.27 -0.99
C PRO A 36 3.09 7.00 -1.08
N TYR A 37 3.09 8.34 -1.17
CA TYR A 37 4.30 9.13 -1.30
C TYR A 37 4.81 9.69 0.03
N CYS A 38 3.93 9.98 0.98
CA CYS A 38 4.31 10.61 2.26
C CYS A 38 3.72 9.95 3.50
N GLY A 39 2.97 8.85 3.35
CA GLY A 39 2.40 8.07 4.47
C GLY A 39 1.21 8.71 5.19
N ALA A 40 0.86 9.95 4.88
CA ALA A 40 -0.20 10.68 5.58
C ALA A 40 -1.58 10.04 5.38
N LYS A 41 -2.36 9.92 6.47
CA LYS A 41 -3.77 9.51 6.41
C LYS A 41 -4.58 10.51 5.57
N GLN A 42 -5.50 10.00 4.76
CA GLN A 42 -6.31 10.79 3.85
C GLN A 42 -7.77 10.72 4.29
N PRO A 43 -8.51 11.83 4.20
CA PRO A 43 -9.95 11.82 4.40
C PRO A 43 -10.63 10.97 3.30
N TRP A 44 -11.74 10.32 3.66
CA TRP A 44 -12.67 9.79 2.67
C TRP A 44 -13.35 10.99 2.00
N LEU A 45 -13.45 10.96 0.67
CA LEU A 45 -14.29 11.90 -0.04
C LEU A 45 -15.73 11.41 0.14
N GLU A 46 -16.35 11.83 1.23
CA GLU A 46 -17.77 12.14 1.21
C GLU A 46 -17.81 13.57 0.68
N ASP A 47 -18.37 13.74 -0.52
CA ASP A 47 -18.78 15.08 -0.95
C ASP A 47 -19.71 15.63 0.14
N ASP A 48 -19.60 16.94 0.42
CA ASP A 48 -20.49 17.74 1.30
C ASP A 48 -19.94 18.19 2.68
N GLU A 49 -18.77 18.84 2.74
CA GLU A 49 -18.38 19.66 3.91
C GLU A 49 -18.22 21.16 3.56
N VAL A 50 -19.23 21.82 2.98
CA VAL A 50 -19.19 23.30 2.80
C VAL A 50 -20.49 24.02 3.24
N GLN A 51 -21.42 23.35 3.92
CA GLN A 51 -22.68 23.98 4.37
C GLN A 51 -22.90 23.98 5.90
N ASN A 52 -21.85 23.83 6.72
CA ASN A 52 -22.00 23.96 8.17
C ASN A 52 -21.95 25.45 8.60
N LYS A 53 -23.05 25.96 9.19
CA LYS A 53 -23.16 27.35 9.70
C LYS A 53 -22.11 27.68 10.77
N ASP A 54 -21.61 26.67 11.48
CA ASP A 54 -20.61 26.83 12.54
C ASP A 54 -19.21 27.12 11.99
N ALA A 55 -18.87 26.54 10.82
CA ALA A 55 -17.62 26.83 10.13
C ALA A 55 -17.52 28.29 9.68
N ARG A 56 -18.64 28.90 9.24
CA ARG A 56 -18.67 30.32 8.87
C ARG A 56 -18.51 31.25 10.08
N LYS A 57 -19.07 30.88 11.24
CA LYS A 57 -18.89 31.65 12.49
C LYS A 57 -17.45 31.58 12.99
N LEU A 58 -16.82 30.40 12.93
CA LEU A 58 -15.41 30.20 13.26
C LEU A 58 -14.49 31.02 12.35
N LEU A 59 -14.72 31.01 11.04
CA LEU A 59 -13.94 31.81 10.07
C LEU A 59 -14.04 33.32 10.35
N LYS A 60 -15.25 33.83 10.66
CA LYS A 60 -15.45 35.24 11.04
C LYS A 60 -14.74 35.61 12.36
N TRP A 61 -14.69 34.70 13.32
CA TRP A 61 -13.97 34.92 14.59
C TRP A 61 -12.45 34.88 14.41
N TYR A 62 -11.94 33.96 13.59
CA TYR A 62 -10.53 33.86 13.21
C TYR A 62 -10.02 35.11 12.49
N GLN A 63 -10.88 35.83 11.77
CA GLN A 63 -10.48 37.04 11.04
C GLN A 63 -10.12 38.22 11.97
N LYS A 64 -10.58 38.21 13.24
CA LYS A 64 -10.26 39.23 14.25
C LYS A 64 -8.82 39.05 14.77
N PRO A 65 -8.11 40.14 15.13
CA PRO A 65 -6.71 40.06 15.59
C PRO A 65 -6.54 39.14 16.80
N VAL A 66 -7.45 39.20 17.77
CA VAL A 66 -7.46 38.31 18.94
C VAL A 66 -7.68 36.85 18.54
N GLY A 67 -8.59 36.57 17.60
CA GLY A 67 -8.86 35.23 17.10
C GLY A 67 -7.65 34.61 16.39
N LYS A 68 -6.91 35.39 15.61
CA LYS A 68 -5.65 34.96 14.97
C LYS A 68 -4.59 34.57 16.02
N PHE A 69 -4.36 35.44 17.00
CA PHE A 69 -3.36 35.19 18.05
C PHE A 69 -3.70 33.94 18.87
N VAL A 70 -4.96 33.81 19.32
CA VAL A 70 -5.40 32.63 20.09
C VAL A 70 -5.23 31.36 19.28
N THR A 71 -5.59 31.39 18.00
CA THR A 71 -5.45 30.21 17.13
C THR A 71 -3.99 29.82 16.93
N LEU A 72 -3.09 30.79 16.70
CA LEU A 72 -1.66 30.52 16.55
C LEU A 72 -1.05 29.92 17.82
N VAL A 73 -1.41 30.43 18.99
CA VAL A 73 -0.92 29.92 20.28
C VAL A 73 -1.45 28.50 20.53
N VAL A 74 -2.73 28.25 20.30
CA VAL A 74 -3.31 26.90 20.45
C VAL A 74 -2.68 25.93 19.46
N SER A 75 -2.48 26.33 18.19
CA SER A 75 -1.77 25.50 17.21
C SER A 75 -0.33 25.19 17.64
N ALA A 76 0.41 26.17 18.14
CA ALA A 76 1.78 25.96 18.64
C ALA A 76 1.81 25.01 19.84
N ILE A 77 0.87 25.15 20.78
CA ILE A 77 0.75 24.24 21.94
C ILE A 77 0.42 22.82 21.48
N VAL A 78 -0.53 22.66 20.56
CA VAL A 78 -0.87 21.36 19.95
C VAL A 78 0.36 20.77 19.25
N ILE A 79 1.11 21.56 18.48
CA ILE A 79 2.33 21.08 17.80
C ILE A 79 3.40 20.65 18.82
N LEU A 80 3.59 21.37 19.92
CA LEU A 80 4.56 21.01 20.96
C LEU A 80 4.11 19.78 21.78
N TRP A 81 2.82 19.68 22.10
CA TRP A 81 2.24 18.52 22.80
C TRP A 81 2.23 17.26 21.94
N PHE A 82 1.73 17.35 20.70
CA PHE A 82 1.69 16.21 19.79
C PHE A 82 3.06 15.89 19.18
N GLY A 83 3.95 16.87 19.04
CA GLY A 83 5.32 16.67 18.54
C GLY A 83 6.20 15.85 19.49
N SER A 84 5.91 15.87 20.80
CA SER A 84 6.61 15.02 21.79
C SER A 84 6.01 13.62 21.93
N LEU A 85 4.73 13.44 21.58
CA LEU A 85 4.02 12.15 21.64
C LEU A 85 4.11 11.34 20.34
N PHE A 86 4.38 11.98 19.20
CA PHE A 86 4.64 11.32 17.94
C PHE A 86 6.13 11.30 17.66
N SER A 87 6.83 10.28 18.16
CA SER A 87 8.00 9.78 17.46
C SER A 87 7.55 9.34 16.06
N LEU A 88 7.63 10.23 15.07
CA LEU A 88 7.44 9.96 13.62
C LEU A 88 8.28 8.78 13.10
N GLN A 89 9.16 8.25 13.95
CA GLN A 89 10.00 7.09 13.75
C GLN A 89 9.23 5.76 13.83
N ASP A 90 8.08 5.71 14.51
CA ASP A 90 7.23 4.52 14.56
C ASP A 90 6.25 4.55 13.38
N GLY A 91 6.61 3.87 12.29
CA GLY A 91 5.75 3.66 11.13
C GLY A 91 4.39 3.02 11.51
N PRO A 92 3.43 2.95 10.57
CA PRO A 92 2.09 2.41 10.83
C PRO A 92 2.20 1.01 11.45
N GLY A 93 1.35 0.75 12.45
CA GLY A 93 1.36 -0.53 13.17
C GLY A 93 1.38 -1.73 12.21
N HIS A 94 2.26 -2.70 12.49
CA HIS A 94 2.55 -3.85 11.62
C HIS A 94 1.31 -4.59 11.08
N ASN A 95 0.22 -4.67 11.84
CA ASN A 95 -1.06 -5.26 11.39
C ASN A 95 -1.70 -4.49 10.23
N LYS A 96 -1.58 -3.15 10.20
CA LYS A 96 -2.08 -2.33 9.10
C LYS A 96 -1.25 -2.53 7.83
N VAL A 97 0.07 -2.59 7.99
CA VAL A 97 1.01 -2.90 6.90
C VAL A 97 0.72 -4.28 6.32
N ALA A 98 0.52 -5.29 7.17
CA ALA A 98 0.16 -6.64 6.77
C ALA A 98 -1.15 -6.69 5.97
N ARG A 99 -2.18 -5.98 6.42
CA ARG A 99 -3.47 -5.89 5.72
C ARG A 99 -3.34 -5.23 4.35
N GLU A 100 -2.69 -4.08 4.27
CA GLU A 100 -2.46 -3.36 3.01
C GLU A 100 -1.67 -4.22 2.01
N LEU A 101 -0.60 -4.88 2.48
CA LEU A 101 0.20 -5.74 1.61
C LEU A 101 -0.58 -6.97 1.16
N THR A 102 -1.42 -7.56 2.01
CA THR A 102 -2.30 -8.67 1.61
C THR A 102 -3.23 -8.24 0.48
N GLN A 103 -3.83 -7.04 0.57
CA GLN A 103 -4.64 -6.49 -0.51
C GLN A 103 -3.81 -6.20 -1.77
N TYR A 104 -2.63 -5.60 -1.63
CA TYR A 104 -1.77 -5.29 -2.77
C TYR A 104 -1.28 -6.55 -3.52
N PHE A 105 -0.93 -7.61 -2.81
CA PHE A 105 -0.43 -8.84 -3.42
C PHE A 105 -1.55 -9.73 -3.96
N PHE A 106 -2.66 -9.85 -3.23
CA PHE A 106 -3.66 -10.89 -3.45
C PHE A 106 -5.08 -10.35 -3.68
N ASN A 107 -5.25 -9.03 -3.71
CA ASN A 107 -6.55 -8.38 -3.81
C ASN A 107 -7.56 -8.87 -2.75
N ALA A 108 -7.06 -9.31 -1.59
CA ALA A 108 -7.84 -9.93 -0.51
C ALA A 108 -8.71 -11.13 -0.93
N GLN A 109 -8.33 -11.83 -2.01
CA GLN A 109 -9.05 -13.01 -2.49
C GLN A 109 -8.68 -14.26 -1.68
N ASP A 110 -9.68 -15.09 -1.38
CA ASP A 110 -9.49 -16.37 -0.69
C ASP A 110 -8.86 -17.44 -1.60
N HIS A 111 -9.14 -17.40 -2.91
CA HIS A 111 -8.56 -18.31 -3.89
C HIS A 111 -7.69 -17.53 -4.86
N THR A 112 -6.39 -17.81 -4.86
CA THR A 112 -5.44 -17.12 -5.73
C THR A 112 -4.58 -18.12 -6.50
N PRO A 113 -3.91 -17.68 -7.58
CA PRO A 113 -2.87 -18.48 -8.21
C PRO A 113 -1.73 -18.92 -7.27
N TYR A 114 -1.60 -18.27 -6.10
CA TYR A 114 -0.58 -18.53 -5.08
C TYR A 114 -1.09 -19.42 -3.94
N GLY A 115 -2.26 -20.02 -4.08
CA GLY A 115 -2.89 -20.92 -3.12
C GLY A 115 -4.06 -20.29 -2.40
N ASP A 116 -4.64 -21.06 -1.48
CA ASP A 116 -5.82 -20.67 -0.73
C ASP A 116 -5.44 -19.87 0.52
N LYS A 117 -6.12 -18.75 0.72
CA LYS A 117 -5.92 -17.77 1.80
C LYS A 117 -4.43 -17.44 1.98
N PRO A 118 -3.77 -16.90 0.94
CA PRO A 118 -2.41 -16.39 1.09
C PRO A 118 -2.42 -15.23 2.09
N SER A 119 -1.35 -15.09 2.85
CA SER A 119 -1.32 -14.09 3.93
C SER A 119 0.01 -13.36 3.98
N VAL A 120 -0.03 -12.10 4.40
CA VAL A 120 1.17 -11.31 4.66
C VAL A 120 1.24 -11.01 6.14
N LYS A 121 2.42 -11.15 6.73
CA LYS A 121 2.73 -10.70 8.10
C LYS A 121 3.83 -9.65 8.01
N ALA A 122 3.69 -8.56 8.76
CA ALA A 122 4.78 -7.62 8.97
C ALA A 122 5.28 -7.79 10.41
N ASP A 123 6.60 -7.81 10.59
CA ASP A 123 7.27 -8.04 11.86
C ASP A 123 8.38 -6.99 12.02
N LYS A 124 8.44 -6.36 13.20
CA LYS A 124 9.39 -5.27 13.48
C LYS A 124 10.87 -5.69 13.37
N LYS A 125 11.18 -6.98 13.50
CA LYS A 125 12.55 -7.53 13.44
C LYS A 125 12.81 -8.37 12.19
N LYS A 126 11.75 -8.94 11.59
CA LYS A 126 11.88 -9.87 10.45
C LYS A 126 11.43 -9.26 9.12
N GLY A 127 10.86 -8.06 9.13
CA GLY A 127 10.32 -7.39 7.97
C GLY A 127 8.99 -8.00 7.51
N VAL A 128 8.76 -7.98 6.21
CA VAL A 128 7.53 -8.49 5.58
C VAL A 128 7.71 -9.96 5.20
N ILE A 129 6.83 -10.82 5.71
CA ILE A 129 6.76 -12.24 5.39
C ILE A 129 5.47 -12.51 4.62
N VAL A 130 5.61 -12.85 3.34
CA VAL A 130 4.52 -13.26 2.45
C VAL A 130 4.43 -14.79 2.47
N LYS A 131 3.28 -15.35 2.79
CA LYS A 131 3.03 -16.78 2.85
C LYS A 131 2.13 -17.20 1.69
N ILE A 132 2.64 -18.11 0.87
CA ILE A 132 1.92 -18.71 -0.26
C ILE A 132 2.01 -20.23 -0.17
N ASP A 133 1.15 -20.94 -0.89
CA ASP A 133 1.21 -22.40 -0.95
C ASP A 133 2.24 -22.85 -1.98
N GLN A 134 3.16 -23.73 -1.58
CA GLN A 134 4.12 -24.33 -2.50
C GLN A 134 3.48 -25.24 -3.57
N SER A 135 2.30 -25.76 -3.30
CA SER A 135 1.47 -26.56 -4.22
C SER A 135 0.59 -25.72 -5.15
N SER A 136 0.65 -24.39 -5.02
CA SER A 136 -0.14 -23.45 -5.80
C SER A 136 0.09 -23.53 -7.30
N LYS A 137 -0.89 -23.03 -8.06
CA LYS A 137 -0.83 -22.97 -9.54
C LYS A 137 0.40 -22.20 -10.03
N ALA A 138 0.76 -21.09 -9.38
CA ALA A 138 1.94 -20.30 -9.72
C ALA A 138 3.24 -21.10 -9.56
N MET A 139 3.37 -21.89 -8.48
CA MET A 139 4.56 -22.71 -8.24
C MET A 139 4.62 -23.92 -9.17
N LYS A 140 3.48 -24.54 -9.48
CA LYS A 140 3.38 -25.62 -10.49
C LYS A 140 3.81 -25.11 -11.87
N ASN A 141 3.28 -23.95 -12.27
CA ASN A 141 3.61 -23.30 -13.54
C ASN A 141 5.09 -22.90 -13.62
N LEU A 142 5.66 -22.38 -12.53
CA LEU A 142 7.08 -22.05 -12.46
C LEU A 142 7.97 -23.28 -12.74
N LYS A 143 7.67 -24.42 -12.08
CA LYS A 143 8.40 -25.67 -12.31
C LYS A 143 8.26 -26.21 -13.73
N ALA A 144 7.12 -25.93 -14.38
CA ALA A 144 6.83 -26.30 -15.75
C ALA A 144 7.38 -25.29 -16.79
N GLY A 145 8.25 -24.36 -16.40
CA GLY A 145 8.85 -23.38 -17.31
C GLY A 145 7.91 -22.22 -17.72
N LYS A 146 6.79 -22.04 -17.01
CA LYS A 146 5.80 -20.97 -17.28
C LYS A 146 5.79 -19.96 -16.10
N PRO A 147 6.82 -19.10 -15.96
CA PRO A 147 7.04 -18.31 -14.74
C PRO A 147 6.16 -17.06 -14.62
N ALA A 148 5.25 -16.77 -15.56
CA ALA A 148 4.54 -15.49 -15.63
C ALA A 148 3.89 -15.06 -14.30
N GLN A 149 3.16 -15.96 -13.65
CA GLN A 149 2.51 -15.70 -12.35
C GLN A 149 3.53 -15.49 -11.22
N TRP A 150 4.64 -16.22 -11.24
CA TRP A 150 5.72 -16.04 -10.28
C TRP A 150 6.42 -14.68 -10.48
N ASN A 151 6.79 -14.35 -11.71
CA ASN A 151 7.44 -13.09 -12.07
C ASN A 151 6.58 -11.88 -11.70
N TYR A 152 5.25 -12.01 -11.82
CA TYR A 152 4.32 -10.98 -11.37
C TYR A 152 4.42 -10.72 -9.86
N LEU A 153 4.48 -11.77 -9.04
CA LEU A 153 4.68 -11.66 -7.59
C LEU A 153 6.04 -11.03 -7.27
N VAL A 154 7.10 -11.48 -7.95
CA VAL A 154 8.46 -10.94 -7.79
C VAL A 154 8.48 -9.44 -8.07
N LYS A 155 7.93 -9.00 -9.21
CA LYS A 155 7.88 -7.58 -9.60
C LYS A 155 7.10 -6.74 -8.61
N ARG A 156 5.94 -7.23 -8.13
CA ARG A 156 5.16 -6.56 -7.08
C ARG A 156 5.97 -6.42 -5.79
N ALA A 157 6.68 -7.48 -5.38
CA ALA A 157 7.52 -7.48 -4.18
C ALA A 157 8.69 -6.50 -4.30
N GLN A 158 9.36 -6.46 -5.45
CA GLN A 158 10.42 -5.49 -5.74
C GLN A 158 9.92 -4.05 -5.64
N ASN A 159 8.84 -3.73 -6.37
CA ASN A 159 8.28 -2.38 -6.38
C ASN A 159 7.90 -1.91 -4.98
N ARG A 160 7.27 -2.78 -4.19
CA ARG A 160 6.81 -2.41 -2.84
C ARG A 160 7.95 -2.35 -1.82
N SER A 161 8.90 -3.27 -1.90
CA SER A 161 10.13 -3.23 -1.11
C SER A 161 10.93 -1.95 -1.37
N LYS A 162 11.06 -1.52 -2.63
CA LYS A 162 11.69 -0.24 -3.00
C LYS A 162 10.93 0.98 -2.49
N ALA A 163 9.60 0.96 -2.53
CA ALA A 163 8.79 2.04 -1.96
C ALA A 163 9.03 2.17 -0.45
N PHE A 164 9.09 1.06 0.27
CA PHE A 164 9.28 1.07 1.73
C PHE A 164 10.66 1.57 2.15
N SER A 165 11.69 1.36 1.34
CA SER A 165 13.03 1.89 1.64
C SER A 165 13.13 3.40 1.59
N GLY A 166 12.20 4.09 0.93
CA GLY A 166 12.19 5.56 0.84
C GLY A 166 11.24 6.25 1.81
N ILE A 167 10.42 5.51 2.57
CA ILE A 167 9.32 6.07 3.38
C ILE A 167 9.61 5.93 4.88
N TYR A 168 10.26 4.85 5.32
CA TYR A 168 10.44 4.55 6.74
C TYR A 168 11.91 4.66 7.14
N ALA A 169 12.17 5.24 8.32
CA ALA A 169 13.50 5.29 8.92
C ALA A 169 14.07 3.89 9.17
N ASP A 170 13.19 2.90 9.47
CA ASP A 170 13.56 1.51 9.62
C ASP A 170 13.47 0.74 8.27
N GLN A 171 14.63 0.48 7.67
CA GLN A 171 14.70 -0.32 6.44
C GLN A 171 14.25 -1.78 6.62
N ILE A 172 13.87 -2.18 7.84
CA ILE A 172 13.37 -3.52 8.16
C ILE A 172 12.10 -3.84 7.37
N ASN A 173 11.21 -2.85 7.19
CA ASN A 173 9.97 -3.04 6.46
C ASN A 173 10.23 -3.23 4.95
N ALA A 174 11.36 -2.76 4.44
CA ALA A 174 11.79 -3.01 3.06
C ALA A 174 12.32 -4.43 2.82
N LYS A 175 12.51 -5.25 3.87
CA LYS A 175 12.93 -6.66 3.74
C LYS A 175 11.71 -7.54 3.54
N PHE A 176 11.55 -8.07 2.34
CA PHE A 176 10.43 -8.94 1.95
C PHE A 176 10.94 -10.37 1.80
N LYS A 177 10.19 -11.32 2.36
CA LYS A 177 10.48 -12.74 2.30
C LYS A 177 9.23 -13.50 1.91
N VAL A 178 9.26 -14.22 0.79
CA VAL A 178 8.19 -15.16 0.42
C VAL A 178 8.59 -16.55 0.91
N VAL A 179 7.69 -17.18 1.65
CA VAL A 179 7.89 -18.53 2.22
C VAL A 179 6.69 -19.41 1.91
N ASP A 180 6.91 -20.72 2.01
CA ASP A 180 5.81 -21.66 2.01
C ASP A 180 4.94 -21.51 3.28
N LYS A 181 3.62 -21.54 3.10
CA LYS A 181 2.63 -21.39 4.16
C LYS A 181 2.70 -22.52 5.17
N HIS A 182 2.90 -23.75 4.69
CA HIS A 182 2.96 -24.96 5.52
C HIS A 182 4.36 -25.20 6.10
N ASN A 183 5.41 -24.75 5.41
CA ASN A 183 6.78 -24.80 5.90
C ASN A 183 7.50 -23.43 5.79
N PRO A 184 7.39 -22.56 6.82
CA PRO A 184 8.01 -21.23 6.81
C PRO A 184 9.54 -21.21 6.74
N LYS A 185 10.20 -22.34 6.99
CA LYS A 185 11.67 -22.48 6.82
C LYS A 185 12.03 -22.51 5.34
N LYS A 186 11.11 -22.94 4.47
CA LYS A 186 11.31 -23.00 3.03
C LYS A 186 11.09 -21.63 2.41
N VAL A 187 12.20 -20.96 2.12
CA VAL A 187 12.21 -19.65 1.46
C VAL A 187 12.08 -19.82 -0.04
N LEU A 188 11.23 -19.01 -0.65
CA LEU A 188 10.97 -19.02 -2.10
C LEU A 188 11.48 -17.75 -2.79
N LEU A 189 11.44 -16.61 -2.08
CA LEU A 189 11.94 -15.33 -2.57
C LEU A 189 12.48 -14.50 -1.40
N LYS A 190 13.56 -13.76 -1.62
CA LYS A 190 13.99 -12.66 -0.76
C LYS A 190 14.20 -11.41 -1.60
N VAL A 191 13.66 -10.30 -1.13
CA VAL A 191 13.84 -8.98 -1.73
C VAL A 191 14.21 -8.01 -0.63
N ASN A 192 15.22 -7.18 -0.87
CA ASN A 192 15.63 -6.13 0.04
C ASN A 192 15.78 -4.82 -0.73
N GLN A 193 15.01 -3.80 -0.36
CA GLN A 193 15.01 -2.48 -1.00
C GLN A 193 14.86 -2.55 -2.53
N GLY A 194 13.99 -3.45 -3.01
CA GLY A 194 13.74 -3.69 -4.43
C GLY A 194 14.75 -4.61 -5.13
N LYS A 195 15.87 -4.97 -4.49
CA LYS A 195 16.84 -5.92 -5.03
C LYS A 195 16.45 -7.35 -4.66
N VAL A 196 16.39 -8.25 -5.64
CA VAL A 196 16.16 -9.68 -5.39
C VAL A 196 17.48 -10.28 -4.92
N THR A 197 17.49 -10.85 -3.72
CA THR A 197 18.69 -11.47 -3.12
C THR A 197 18.64 -12.99 -3.13
N TYR A 198 17.46 -13.55 -3.39
CA TYR A 198 17.25 -14.99 -3.58
C TYR A 198 15.95 -15.21 -4.33
N ASN A 199 15.95 -16.07 -5.35
CA ASN A 199 14.75 -16.44 -6.09
C ASN A 199 14.76 -17.94 -6.41
N ILE A 200 13.68 -18.64 -6.04
CA ILE A 200 13.54 -20.07 -6.35
C ILE A 200 13.46 -20.35 -7.86
N ALA A 201 13.03 -19.36 -8.66
CA ALA A 201 12.99 -19.48 -10.12
C ALA A 201 14.36 -19.74 -10.74
N ASP A 202 15.43 -19.26 -10.11
CA ASP A 202 16.80 -19.43 -10.61
C ASP A 202 17.20 -20.92 -10.66
N LYS A 203 16.53 -21.78 -9.87
CA LYS A 203 16.72 -23.25 -9.93
C LYS A 203 16.05 -23.92 -11.14
N TYR A 204 15.05 -23.26 -11.72
CA TYR A 204 14.25 -23.78 -12.84
C TYR A 204 14.61 -23.09 -14.15
N SER A 205 15.46 -22.06 -14.10
CA SER A 205 16.01 -21.36 -15.25
C SER A 205 17.19 -22.18 -15.76
N LYS A 206 16.90 -23.22 -16.56
CA LYS A 206 17.89 -23.88 -17.42
C LYS A 206 17.81 -23.28 -18.80
#